data_AF-A0A1C5WPM1-F1
#
_entry.id   AF-A0A1C5WPM1-F1
#
_cell.length_a   1.000
_cell.length_b   1.000
_cell.length_c   1.000
_cell.angle_alpha   90.00
_cell.angle_beta   90.00
_cell.angle_gamma   90.00
#
_symmetry.space_group_name_H-M   'P 1'
#
loop_
_entity.id
_entity.type
_entity.pdbx_description
1 polymer ?
#
loop_
_entity_poly.entity_id
_entity_poly.type
_entity_poly.pdbx_seq_one_letter_code
_entity_poly.pdbx_strand_id
1 'polypeptide(L)'
;MKKKIYLSGAMGCYLGTKEEGYAETWRKETEKEFQLTNSNFNIFNPTRYYNYNEHSDGKEVMRYELNQLKTSDILLVNLKDVDSSVGTIEEIFYAYILGLPIIGFLPELDNTNNTFVHPWLYEQIDKVFEGKDSMQDAIYYIEDYYGE
;
A
#
# COMPACT_ATOMS: atom_id res chain seq x y z
N MET A 1 5.76 11.72 18.48
CA MET A 1 6.21 11.63 17.06
C MET A 1 4.98 11.39 16.20
N LYS A 2 4.95 11.91 14.97
CA LYS A 2 3.87 11.59 14.02
C LYS A 2 3.91 10.09 13.71
N LYS A 3 2.75 9.43 13.70
CA LYS A 3 2.64 8.02 13.28
C LYS A 3 2.99 7.91 11.80
N LYS A 4 3.69 6.85 11.40
CA LYS A 4 4.15 6.62 10.03
C LYS A 4 3.26 5.57 9.35
N ILE A 5 2.74 5.90 8.18
CA ILE A 5 1.96 4.99 7.33
C ILE A 5 2.84 4.54 6.17
N TYR A 6 2.94 3.23 5.94
CA TYR A 6 3.58 2.66 4.77
C TYR A 6 2.55 2.38 3.67
N LEU A 7 2.80 2.85 2.44
CA LEU A 7 1.92 2.59 1.30
C LEU A 7 2.37 1.38 0.48
N SER A 8 1.69 0.25 0.66
CA SER A 8 1.96 -1.00 -0.06
C SER A 8 0.95 -1.23 -1.20
N GLY A 9 1.39 -1.94 -2.23
CA GLY A 9 0.57 -2.28 -3.39
C GLY A 9 1.41 -2.55 -4.64
N ALA A 10 0.83 -3.23 -5.61
CA ALA A 10 1.54 -3.65 -6.81
C ALA A 10 2.24 -2.48 -7.55
N MET A 11 3.44 -2.76 -8.07
CA MET A 11 4.26 -1.80 -8.83
C MET A 11 4.83 -2.43 -10.10
N GLY A 12 5.61 -3.51 -9.94
CA GLY A 12 6.37 -4.12 -11.03
C GLY A 12 5.50 -4.64 -12.19
N CYS A 13 4.28 -5.11 -11.90
CA CYS A 13 3.36 -5.63 -12.92
C CYS A 13 2.84 -4.55 -13.90
N TYR A 14 2.98 -3.26 -13.55
CA TYR A 14 2.52 -2.16 -14.38
C TYR A 14 3.59 -1.63 -15.35
N LEU A 15 4.88 -1.94 -15.13
CA LEU A 15 5.98 -1.43 -15.94
C LEU A 15 5.84 -1.84 -17.41
N GLY A 16 5.97 -0.88 -18.33
CA GLY A 16 5.80 -1.12 -19.77
C GLY A 16 4.37 -1.50 -20.20
N THR A 17 3.38 -1.38 -19.32
CA THR A 17 1.96 -1.59 -19.65
C THR A 17 1.25 -0.25 -19.86
N LYS A 18 -0.01 -0.29 -20.31
CA LYS A 18 -0.89 0.89 -20.39
C LYS A 18 -1.18 1.53 -19.01
N GLU A 19 -0.93 0.81 -17.92
CA GLU A 19 -1.21 1.22 -16.53
C GLU A 19 0.06 1.61 -15.77
N GLU A 20 1.19 1.85 -16.45
CA GLU A 20 2.50 2.15 -15.82
C GLU A 20 2.46 3.26 -14.75
N GLY A 21 1.62 4.28 -14.93
CA GLY A 21 1.45 5.37 -13.96
C GLY A 21 0.56 5.03 -12.76
N TYR A 22 -0.16 3.92 -12.77
CA TYR A 22 -1.19 3.61 -11.76
C TYR A 22 -0.62 3.60 -10.34
N ALA A 23 0.47 2.86 -10.13
CA ALA A 23 1.10 2.69 -8.83
C ALA A 23 1.57 4.02 -8.21
N GLU A 24 2.04 4.96 -9.02
CA GLU A 24 2.47 6.28 -8.56
C GLU A 24 1.27 7.19 -8.29
N THR A 25 0.25 7.15 -9.16
CA THR A 25 -0.94 7.99 -9.07
C THR A 25 -1.70 7.80 -7.76
N TRP A 26 -2.10 6.56 -7.41
CA TRP A 26 -2.92 6.34 -6.21
C TRP A 26 -2.17 6.72 -4.93
N ARG A 27 -0.84 6.52 -4.89
CA ARG A 27 0.00 6.90 -3.75
C ARG A 27 0.10 8.42 -3.59
N LYS A 28 0.25 9.15 -4.70
CA LYS A 28 0.22 10.63 -4.68
C LYS A 28 -1.15 11.16 -4.27
N GLU A 29 -2.23 10.53 -4.72
CA GLU A 29 -3.58 10.88 -4.30
C GLU A 29 -3.76 10.64 -2.80
N THR A 30 -3.33 9.48 -2.29
CA THR A 30 -3.33 9.17 -0.85
C THR A 30 -2.56 10.21 -0.03
N GLU A 31 -1.35 10.59 -0.46
CA GLU A 31 -0.55 11.64 0.18
C GLU A 31 -1.28 12.99 0.21
N LYS A 32 -2.00 13.33 -0.87
CA LYS A 32 -2.78 14.57 -0.98
C LYS A 32 -3.98 14.54 -0.04
N GLU A 33 -4.72 13.44 0.04
CA GLU A 33 -5.86 13.29 0.95
C GLU A 33 -5.43 13.49 2.41
N PHE A 34 -4.37 12.79 2.86
CA PHE A 34 -3.82 12.97 4.21
C PHE A 34 -3.30 14.40 4.50
N GLN A 35 -2.91 15.16 3.47
CA GLN A 35 -2.55 16.58 3.61
C GLN A 35 -3.78 17.47 3.77
N LEU A 36 -4.85 17.20 3.02
CA LEU A 36 -6.09 18.00 3.04
C LEU A 36 -6.82 17.91 4.38
N THR A 37 -6.75 16.75 5.03
CA THR A 37 -7.36 16.48 6.33
C THR A 37 -6.56 17.03 7.52
N ASN A 38 -5.40 17.66 7.27
CA ASN A 38 -4.42 18.08 8.28
C ASN A 38 -4.00 16.92 9.20
N SER A 39 -3.91 15.71 8.65
CA SER A 39 -3.62 14.53 9.44
C SER A 39 -2.24 14.57 10.11
N ASN A 40 -2.12 13.92 11.27
CA ASN A 40 -0.89 13.86 12.04
C ASN A 40 0.03 12.69 11.63
N PHE A 41 -0.06 12.25 10.38
CA PHE A 41 0.73 11.13 9.86
C PHE A 41 1.95 11.57 9.04
N ASN A 42 2.94 10.69 9.00
CA ASN A 42 4.04 10.73 8.05
C ASN A 42 3.85 9.60 7.02
N ILE A 43 3.68 9.95 5.75
CA ILE A 43 3.41 8.97 4.70
C ILE A 43 4.72 8.52 4.05
N PHE A 44 4.99 7.22 4.11
CA PHE A 44 6.07 6.60 3.36
C PHE A 44 5.52 6.02 2.06
N ASN A 45 5.96 6.61 0.95
CA ASN A 45 5.62 6.18 -0.40
C ASN A 45 6.86 5.55 -1.08
N PRO A 46 6.84 4.24 -1.39
CA PRO A 46 7.98 3.54 -1.98
C PRO A 46 8.36 4.08 -3.37
N THR A 47 7.43 4.68 -4.13
CA THR A 47 7.71 5.24 -5.46
C THR A 47 8.61 6.49 -5.42
N ARG A 48 8.93 7.03 -4.24
CA ARG A 48 9.74 8.26 -4.13
C ARG A 48 11.25 8.02 -4.24
N TYR A 49 11.73 6.81 -3.93
CA TYR A 49 13.17 6.56 -3.79
C TYR A 49 13.70 5.56 -4.81
N TYR A 50 13.08 4.38 -4.92
CA TYR A 50 13.43 3.41 -5.94
C TYR A 50 12.39 3.46 -7.07
N ASN A 51 12.74 4.15 -8.15
CA ASN A 51 12.06 3.96 -9.42
C ASN A 51 12.76 2.78 -10.10
N TYR A 52 12.01 1.73 -10.44
CA TYR A 52 12.49 0.48 -11.08
C TYR A 52 13.30 0.67 -12.39
N ASN A 53 13.47 1.93 -12.83
CA ASN A 53 14.29 2.35 -13.96
C ASN A 53 15.77 2.57 -13.61
N GLU A 54 16.15 2.61 -12.33
CA GLU A 54 17.54 2.79 -11.90
C GLU A 54 18.15 1.49 -11.34
N HIS A 55 19.35 1.16 -11.83
CA HIS A 55 20.14 -0.05 -11.53
C HIS A 55 20.41 -0.22 -10.02
N SER A 56 19.44 -0.77 -9.31
CA SER A 56 19.53 -1.13 -7.89
C SER A 56 19.55 -2.65 -7.74
N ASP A 57 20.39 -3.17 -6.84
CA ASP A 57 20.37 -4.58 -6.47
C ASP A 57 19.03 -4.87 -5.79
N GLY A 58 18.29 -5.88 -6.27
CA GLY A 58 16.98 -6.22 -5.70
C GLY A 58 17.03 -6.50 -4.19
N LYS A 59 18.18 -6.96 -3.67
CA LYS A 59 18.42 -7.11 -2.24
C LYS A 59 18.44 -5.78 -1.50
N GLU A 60 19.00 -4.73 -2.09
CA GLU A 60 19.08 -3.40 -1.51
C GLU A 60 17.68 -2.78 -1.39
N VAL A 61 16.93 -2.80 -2.49
CA VAL A 61 15.54 -2.29 -2.55
C VAL A 61 14.67 -2.97 -1.50
N MET A 62 14.65 -4.31 -1.50
CA MET A 62 13.88 -5.10 -0.53
C MET A 62 14.26 -4.77 0.91
N ARG A 63 15.57 -4.68 1.23
CA ARG A 63 16.00 -4.36 2.60
C ARG A 63 15.64 -2.94 3.00
N TYR A 64 15.71 -1.99 2.08
CA TYR A 64 15.30 -0.61 2.33
C TYR A 64 13.80 -0.57 2.64
N GLU A 65 12.96 -1.12 1.77
CA GLU A 65 11.49 -1.14 1.93
C GLU A 65 11.07 -1.84 3.24
N LEU A 66 11.61 -3.02 3.54
CA LEU A 66 11.29 -3.74 4.78
C LEU A 66 11.77 -2.98 6.03
N ASN A 67 12.91 -2.27 6.00
CA ASN A 67 13.32 -1.42 7.12
C ASN A 67 12.38 -0.22 7.29
N GLN A 68 11.88 0.32 6.19
CA GLN A 68 10.90 1.39 6.21
C GLN A 68 9.57 0.89 6.79
N LEU A 69 9.10 -0.29 6.41
CA LEU A 69 7.91 -0.92 6.97
C LEU A 69 8.08 -1.26 8.46
N LYS A 70 9.23 -1.81 8.86
CA LYS A 70 9.54 -2.14 10.27
C LYS A 70 9.41 -0.96 11.23
N THR A 71 9.66 0.25 10.73
CA THR A 71 9.61 1.51 11.50
C THR A 71 8.31 2.28 11.29
N SER A 72 7.35 1.70 10.58
CA SER A 72 6.01 2.26 10.40
C SER A 72 5.10 1.81 11.53
N ASP A 73 4.03 2.58 11.72
CA ASP A 73 2.99 2.31 12.72
C ASP A 73 1.76 1.64 12.09
N ILE A 74 1.54 1.82 10.77
CA ILE A 74 0.38 1.31 10.02
C ILE A 74 0.82 0.92 8.61
N LEU A 75 0.26 -0.17 8.07
CA LEU A 75 0.34 -0.53 6.66
C LEU A 75 -1.01 -0.20 5.97
N LEU A 76 -0.99 0.67 4.95
CA LEU A 76 -2.11 0.87 4.04
C LEU A 76 -1.79 0.16 2.73
N VAL A 77 -2.61 -0.82 2.35
CA VAL A 77 -2.34 -1.70 1.20
C VAL A 77 -3.43 -1.63 0.14
N ASN A 78 -3.02 -1.33 -1.10
CA ASN A 78 -3.85 -1.49 -2.28
C ASN A 78 -3.81 -2.95 -2.74
N LEU A 79 -4.94 -3.63 -2.70
CA LEU A 79 -5.05 -5.05 -3.04
C LEU A 79 -5.20 -5.30 -4.55
N LYS A 80 -5.40 -4.27 -5.38
CA LYS A 80 -5.46 -4.43 -6.84
C LYS A 80 -4.16 -5.08 -7.35
N ASP A 81 -4.35 -6.18 -8.08
CA ASP A 81 -3.29 -7.00 -8.69
C ASP A 81 -2.26 -7.56 -7.69
N VAL A 82 -2.67 -7.77 -6.43
CA VAL A 82 -1.81 -8.30 -5.37
C VAL A 82 -1.27 -9.70 -5.66
N ASP A 83 -2.00 -10.53 -6.40
CA ASP A 83 -1.57 -11.86 -6.86
C ASP A 83 -0.36 -11.81 -7.80
N SER A 84 -0.15 -10.66 -8.45
CA SER A 84 1.01 -10.40 -9.31
C SER A 84 2.13 -9.64 -8.58
N SER A 85 2.01 -9.38 -7.27
CA SER A 85 2.93 -8.55 -6.50
C SER A 85 3.56 -9.30 -5.32
N VAL A 86 4.67 -10.01 -5.59
CA VAL A 86 5.43 -10.70 -4.54
C VAL A 86 5.86 -9.74 -3.43
N GLY A 87 6.30 -8.52 -3.78
CA GLY A 87 6.69 -7.51 -2.80
C GLY A 87 5.54 -7.13 -1.85
N THR A 88 4.34 -6.91 -2.39
CA THR A 88 3.16 -6.58 -1.57
C THR A 88 2.75 -7.75 -0.66
N ILE A 89 2.82 -9.00 -1.15
CA ILE A 89 2.54 -10.18 -0.34
C ILE A 89 3.54 -10.30 0.83
N GLU A 90 4.84 -10.08 0.57
CA GLU A 90 5.88 -10.08 1.60
C GLU A 90 5.71 -8.93 2.60
N GLU A 91 5.32 -7.74 2.14
CA GLU A 91 5.02 -6.59 3.00
C GLU A 91 3.82 -6.86 3.93
N ILE A 92 2.72 -7.41 3.40
CA ILE A 92 1.55 -7.80 4.22
C ILE A 92 1.97 -8.81 5.27
N PHE A 93 2.66 -9.89 4.87
CA PHE A 93 3.09 -10.92 5.81
C PHE A 93 4.05 -10.37 6.87
N TYR A 94 4.99 -9.52 6.49
CA TYR A 94 5.94 -8.94 7.43
C TYR A 94 5.26 -8.00 8.42
N ALA A 95 4.33 -7.15 7.97
CA ALA A 95 3.53 -6.30 8.83
C ALA A 95 2.68 -7.12 9.83
N TYR A 96 2.11 -8.24 9.36
CA TYR A 96 1.34 -9.16 10.19
C TYR A 96 2.21 -9.76 11.31
N ILE A 97 3.42 -10.22 10.97
CA ILE A 97 4.38 -10.75 11.94
C ILE A 97 4.83 -9.68 12.95
N LEU A 98 4.92 -8.41 12.53
CA LEU A 98 5.25 -7.28 13.40
C LEU A 98 4.07 -6.83 14.27
N GLY A 99 2.85 -7.32 14.02
CA GLY A 99 1.64 -6.87 14.71
C GLY A 99 1.25 -5.44 14.39
N LEU A 100 1.61 -4.95 13.20
CA LEU A 100 1.14 -3.64 12.72
C LEU A 100 -0.33 -3.75 12.31
N PRO A 101 -1.15 -2.71 12.56
CA PRO A 101 -2.44 -2.57 11.89
C PRO A 101 -2.27 -2.57 10.36
N ILE A 102 -3.02 -3.41 9.67
CA ILE A 102 -3.03 -3.53 8.21
C ILE A 102 -4.42 -3.21 7.68
N ILE A 103 -4.50 -2.10 6.95
CA ILE A 103 -5.73 -1.61 6.35
C ILE A 103 -5.62 -1.78 4.84
N GLY A 104 -6.47 -2.63 4.29
CA GLY A 104 -6.55 -2.91 2.86
C GLY A 104 -7.67 -2.14 2.17
N PHE A 105 -7.47 -1.83 0.90
CA PHE A 105 -8.55 -1.42 0.02
C PHE A 105 -8.45 -2.14 -1.33
N LEU A 106 -9.59 -2.48 -1.91
CA LEU A 106 -9.72 -3.07 -3.23
C LEU A 106 -10.67 -2.20 -4.06
N PRO A 107 -10.13 -1.37 -4.99
CA PRO A 107 -10.97 -0.54 -5.84
C PRO A 107 -11.90 -1.39 -6.70
N GLU A 108 -13.04 -0.81 -7.09
CA GLU A 108 -13.91 -1.43 -8.08
C GLU A 108 -13.11 -1.71 -9.36
N LEU A 109 -13.15 -2.95 -9.82
CA LEU A 109 -12.42 -3.39 -11.01
C LEU A 109 -13.35 -3.39 -12.21
N ASP A 110 -12.84 -2.94 -13.35
CA ASP A 110 -13.50 -3.07 -14.63
C ASP A 110 -13.72 -4.56 -14.95
N ASN A 111 -14.75 -4.90 -15.74
CA ASN A 111 -15.11 -6.28 -16.13
C ASN A 111 -13.99 -7.11 -16.83
N THR A 112 -12.82 -6.52 -17.05
CA THR A 112 -11.65 -7.16 -17.65
C THR A 112 -10.54 -7.50 -16.65
N ASN A 113 -10.59 -6.95 -15.43
CA ASN A 113 -9.61 -7.20 -14.38
C ASN A 113 -10.27 -7.94 -13.23
N ASN A 114 -9.91 -9.21 -13.04
CA ASN A 114 -10.25 -9.95 -11.83
C ASN A 114 -8.99 -10.07 -11.00
N THR A 115 -8.78 -9.15 -10.07
CA THR A 115 -7.75 -9.32 -9.04
C THR A 115 -8.13 -10.52 -8.17
N PHE A 116 -7.21 -11.45 -8.02
CA PHE A 116 -7.38 -12.56 -7.08
C PHE A 116 -6.70 -12.21 -5.76
N VAL A 117 -7.48 -11.99 -4.70
CA VAL A 117 -6.94 -11.85 -3.34
C VAL A 117 -7.00 -13.21 -2.66
N HIS A 118 -5.85 -13.83 -2.41
CA HIS A 118 -5.80 -15.14 -1.77
C HIS A 118 -6.41 -15.08 -0.35
N PRO A 119 -7.21 -16.08 0.10
CA PRO A 119 -7.85 -16.07 1.43
C PRO A 119 -6.90 -15.79 2.60
N TRP A 120 -5.65 -16.29 2.53
CA TRP A 120 -4.66 -16.03 3.58
C TRP A 120 -4.29 -14.55 3.74
N LEU A 121 -4.40 -13.75 2.69
CA LEU A 121 -4.18 -12.30 2.81
C LEU A 121 -5.30 -11.66 3.64
N TYR A 122 -6.55 -12.12 3.48
CA TYR A 122 -7.67 -11.65 4.32
C TYR A 122 -7.47 -12.02 5.80
N GLU A 123 -6.87 -13.18 6.10
CA GLU A 123 -6.52 -13.56 7.49
C GLU A 123 -5.38 -12.71 8.09
N GLN A 124 -4.62 -12.02 7.26
CA GLN A 124 -3.48 -11.18 7.66
C GLN A 124 -3.85 -9.69 7.71
N ILE A 125 -4.94 -9.27 7.07
CA ILE A 125 -5.37 -7.88 6.96
C ILE A 125 -6.52 -7.63 7.94
N ASP A 126 -6.38 -6.63 8.82
CA ASP A 126 -7.37 -6.35 9.88
C ASP A 126 -8.70 -5.86 9.31
N LYS A 127 -8.66 -5.07 8.24
CA LYS A 127 -9.86 -4.52 7.59
C LYS A 127 -9.63 -4.27 6.11
N VAL A 128 -10.59 -4.69 5.28
CA VAL A 128 -10.60 -4.44 3.84
C VAL A 128 -11.82 -3.60 3.47
N PHE A 129 -11.60 -2.53 2.71
CA PHE A 129 -12.64 -1.73 2.08
C PHE A 129 -12.72 -2.09 0.59
N GLU A 130 -13.93 -2.22 0.04
CA GLU A 130 -14.12 -2.65 -1.35
C GLU A 130 -15.04 -1.69 -2.10
N GLY A 131 -14.80 -1.53 -3.40
CA GLY A 131 -15.63 -0.73 -4.29
C GLY A 131 -14.99 0.61 -4.67
N LYS A 132 -15.80 1.46 -5.31
CA LYS A 132 -15.35 2.69 -6.00
C LYS A 132 -14.60 3.66 -5.08
N ASP A 133 -15.08 3.84 -3.86
CA ASP A 133 -14.54 4.81 -2.90
C ASP A 133 -13.66 4.15 -1.81
N SER A 134 -13.29 2.88 -2.01
CA SER A 134 -12.58 2.06 -1.00
C SER A 134 -11.27 2.66 -0.48
N MET A 135 -10.51 3.35 -1.33
CA MET A 135 -9.29 4.06 -0.91
C MET A 135 -9.60 5.19 0.06
N GLN A 136 -10.65 5.98 -0.24
CA GLN A 136 -11.09 7.09 0.60
C GLN A 136 -11.60 6.57 1.96
N ASP A 137 -12.41 5.51 1.93
CA ASP A 137 -12.94 4.87 3.14
C ASP A 137 -11.81 4.33 4.05
N ALA A 138 -10.78 3.72 3.44
CA ALA A 138 -9.60 3.25 4.16
C ALA A 138 -8.81 4.39 4.81
N ILE A 139 -8.62 5.51 4.09
CA ILE A 139 -7.94 6.70 4.62
C ILE A 139 -8.72 7.28 5.81
N TYR A 140 -10.03 7.49 5.66
CA TYR A 140 -10.86 8.02 6.74
C TYR A 140 -10.90 7.10 7.95
N TYR A 141 -10.95 5.79 7.75
CA TYR A 141 -10.84 4.84 8.86
C TYR A 141 -9.50 4.95 9.59
N ILE A 142 -8.40 5.13 8.85
CA ILE A 142 -7.09 5.32 9.46
C ILE A 142 -7.06 6.60 10.32
N GLU A 143 -7.61 7.69 9.80
CA GLU A 143 -7.67 8.97 10.49
C GLU A 143 -8.53 8.91 11.74
N ASP A 144 -9.73 8.36 11.63
CA ASP A 144 -10.68 8.29 12.74
C ASP A 144 -10.20 7.35 13.85
N TYR A 145 -9.60 6.20 13.49
CA TYR A 145 -9.28 5.15 14.46
C TYR A 145 -7.84 5.21 14.97
N TYR A 146 -6.90 5.72 14.17
CA TYR A 146 -5.49 5.78 14.52
C TYR A 146 -4.91 7.20 14.53
N GLY A 147 -5.71 8.24 14.30
CA GLY A 147 -5.26 9.63 14.25
C GLY A 147 -4.93 10.28 15.60
N GLU A 148 -5.34 9.67 16.72
CA GLU A 148 -5.04 10.13 18.10
C GLU A 148 -3.59 9.87 18.55
#